data_AF-A0A1G3XVF1-F1
#
_entry.id   AF-A0A1G3XVF1-F1
#
_cell.length_a   1.000
_cell.length_b   1.000
_cell.length_c   1.000
_cell.angle_alpha   90.00
_cell.angle_beta   90.00
_cell.angle_gamma   90.00
#
_symmetry.space_group_name_H-M   'P 1'
#
loop_
_entity.id
_entity.type
_entity.pdbx_description
1 polymer ?
#
loop_
_entity_poly.entity_id
_entity_poly.type
_entity_poly.pdbx_seq_one_letter_code
_entity_poly.pdbx_strand_id
1 'polypeptide(L)'
;MPEEFPEEPHVKFFPYQIMLEVTALLIIAGILLAATSFPWEVRPQYDQANPPVHLEPEWYFMPVYMVLKTEGLGLPIIGLMILTGIFLGLLAMPFLDRSKYRHPLRRPIFTSIGIFLGAWLITFWSLGSSIAAEELQAWQAGVITLMLLLLSVIMVQLARMIYFRNRPLGAV
;
A
#
# COMPACT_ATOMS: atom_id res chain seq x y z
N MET A 1 41.09 -7.86 -3.15
CA MET A 1 40.64 -7.75 -1.75
C MET A 1 39.12 -7.64 -1.81
N PRO A 2 38.34 -8.53 -1.18
CA PRO A 2 36.90 -8.32 -1.08
C PRO A 2 36.67 -7.00 -0.34
N GLU A 3 35.77 -6.14 -0.84
CA GLU A 3 35.37 -4.93 -0.10
C GLU A 3 34.80 -5.36 1.26
N GLU A 4 35.49 -4.99 2.34
CA GLU A 4 35.02 -5.18 3.71
C GLU A 4 33.89 -4.16 3.93
N PHE A 5 32.65 -4.63 3.90
CA PHE A 5 31.50 -3.76 4.18
C PHE A 5 31.63 -3.20 5.60
N PRO A 6 31.46 -1.89 5.81
CA PRO A 6 31.51 -1.32 7.15
C PRO A 6 30.51 -2.05 8.04
N GLU A 7 30.93 -2.54 9.22
CA GLU A 7 30.03 -3.17 10.17
C GLU A 7 28.90 -2.19 10.50
N GLU A 8 27.66 -2.56 10.17
CA GLU A 8 26.50 -1.76 10.52
C GLU A 8 26.43 -1.65 12.06
N PRO A 9 26.08 -0.48 12.61
CA PRO A 9 25.95 -0.31 14.06
C PRO A 9 24.92 -1.30 14.59
N HIS A 10 25.40 -2.31 15.32
CA HIS A 10 24.58 -3.38 15.86
C HIS A 10 24.17 -3.05 17.30
N VAL A 11 22.87 -3.05 17.54
CA VAL A 11 22.31 -2.90 18.89
C VAL A 11 22.12 -4.28 19.52
N LYS A 12 22.45 -4.42 20.80
CA LYS A 12 22.20 -5.68 21.51
C LYS A 12 20.70 -5.96 21.55
N PHE A 13 20.30 -7.19 21.23
CA PHE A 13 18.91 -7.62 21.30
C PHE A 13 18.32 -7.37 22.70
N PHE A 14 18.99 -7.84 23.75
CA PHE A 14 18.64 -7.50 25.13
C PHE A 14 19.63 -6.48 25.69
N PRO A 15 19.16 -5.42 26.38
CA PRO A 15 17.75 -5.09 26.65
C PRO A 15 17.09 -4.20 25.57
N TYR A 16 17.85 -3.64 24.63
CA TYR A 16 17.39 -2.52 23.82
C TYR A 16 16.25 -2.84 22.86
N GLN A 17 16.35 -3.91 22.07
CA GLN A 17 15.30 -4.29 21.12
C GLN A 17 14.01 -4.68 21.85
N ILE A 18 14.12 -5.40 22.98
CA ILE A 18 12.97 -5.76 23.81
C ILE A 18 12.25 -4.52 24.34
N MET A 19 12.99 -3.50 24.82
CA MET A 19 12.35 -2.27 25.29
C MET A 19 11.60 -1.55 24.17
N LEU A 20 12.12 -1.56 22.95
CA LEU A 20 11.45 -1.00 21.78
C LEU A 20 10.19 -1.79 21.42
N GLU A 21 10.23 -3.12 21.48
CA GLU A 21 9.07 -3.98 21.25
C GLU A 21 7.99 -3.80 22.32
N VAL A 22 8.36 -3.74 23.60
CA VAL A 22 7.44 -3.43 24.70
C VAL A 22 6.82 -2.05 24.50
N THR A 23 7.61 -1.05 24.10
CA THR A 23 7.10 0.29 23.79
C THR A 23 6.10 0.25 22.64
N ALA A 24 6.41 -0.44 21.54
CA ALA A 24 5.51 -0.60 20.41
C ALA A 24 4.21 -1.32 20.80
N LEU A 25 4.30 -2.38 21.62
CA LEU A 25 3.15 -3.10 22.15
C LEU A 25 2.27 -2.21 23.04
N LEU A 26 2.86 -1.38 23.89
CA LEU A 26 2.12 -0.43 24.71
C LEU A 26 1.41 0.64 23.86
N ILE A 27 2.05 1.11 22.78
CA ILE A 27 1.42 2.02 21.83
C ILE A 27 0.23 1.34 21.14
N ILE A 28 0.41 0.11 20.64
CA ILE A 28 -0.67 -0.66 19.99
C ILE A 28 -1.81 -0.90 20.98
N ALA A 29 -1.50 -1.34 22.20
CA ALA A 29 -2.50 -1.54 23.25
C ALA A 29 -3.24 -0.24 23.59
N GLY A 30 -2.53 0.89 23.67
CA GLY A 30 -3.11 2.21 23.87
C GLY A 30 -4.07 2.61 22.74
N ILE A 31 -3.71 2.34 21.47
CA ILE A 31 -4.58 2.58 20.31
C ILE A 31 -5.82 1.69 20.38
N LEU A 32 -5.68 0.41 20.70
CA LEU A 32 -6.81 -0.53 20.82
C LEU A 32 -7.75 -0.14 21.97
N LEU A 33 -7.20 0.27 23.11
CA LEU A 33 -7.98 0.78 24.23
C LEU A 33 -8.71 2.07 23.84
N ALA A 34 -8.05 3.01 23.18
CA ALA A 34 -8.69 4.23 22.68
C ALA A 34 -9.81 3.93 21.68
N ALA A 35 -9.64 2.91 20.83
CA ALA A 35 -10.65 2.48 19.87
C ALA A 35 -11.94 1.97 20.54
N THR A 36 -11.88 1.46 21.79
CA THR A 36 -13.10 1.07 22.53
C THR A 36 -14.03 2.25 22.83
N SER A 37 -13.51 3.48 22.86
CA SER A 37 -14.30 4.71 23.02
C SER A 37 -15.08 5.09 21.75
N PHE A 38 -14.75 4.47 20.61
CA PHE A 38 -15.39 4.72 19.32
C PHE A 38 -15.88 3.39 18.73
N PRO A 39 -16.92 2.77 19.33
CA PRO A 39 -17.41 1.48 18.88
C PRO A 39 -17.89 1.57 17.43
N TRP A 40 -17.34 0.70 16.58
CA TRP A 40 -17.76 0.60 15.18
C TRP A 40 -19.16 -0.02 15.10
N GLU A 41 -20.00 0.51 14.21
CA GLU A 41 -21.34 -0.05 13.97
C GLU A 41 -21.20 -1.46 13.38
N VAL A 42 -21.53 -2.48 14.19
CA VAL A 42 -21.59 -3.85 13.73
C VAL A 42 -22.86 -3.99 12.90
N ARG A 43 -22.73 -4.40 11.62
CA ARG A 43 -23.89 -4.63 10.75
C ARG A 43 -24.82 -5.68 11.38
N PRO A 44 -26.15 -5.57 11.18
CA PRO A 44 -27.10 -6.54 11.72
C PRO A 44 -26.79 -7.95 11.23
N GLN A 45 -27.17 -8.95 12.03
CA GLN A 45 -27.10 -10.35 11.61
C GLN A 45 -27.89 -10.55 10.32
N TYR A 46 -27.36 -11.41 9.45
CA TYR A 46 -27.97 -11.69 8.17
C TYR A 46 -29.37 -12.29 8.32
N ASP A 47 -30.36 -11.65 7.71
CA ASP A 47 -31.73 -12.13 7.60
C ASP A 47 -32.00 -12.55 6.14
N GLN A 48 -32.32 -13.83 5.94
CA GLN A 48 -32.65 -14.38 4.62
C GLN A 48 -33.96 -13.83 4.05
N ALA A 49 -34.92 -13.48 4.91
CA ALA A 49 -36.21 -12.96 4.49
C ALA A 49 -36.11 -11.48 4.05
N ASN A 50 -35.14 -10.74 4.60
CA ASN A 50 -34.93 -9.33 4.33
C ASN A 50 -33.44 -9.03 4.06
N PRO A 51 -32.90 -9.47 2.91
CA PRO A 51 -31.51 -9.20 2.57
C PRO A 51 -31.26 -7.68 2.42
N PRO A 52 -30.12 -7.17 2.90
CA PRO A 52 -29.80 -5.75 2.75
C PRO A 52 -29.63 -5.39 1.26
N VAL A 53 -30.09 -4.18 0.91
CA VAL A 53 -30.09 -3.67 -0.46
C VAL A 53 -28.66 -3.50 -1.00
N HIS A 54 -27.72 -3.13 -0.13
CA HIS A 54 -26.30 -2.97 -0.47
C HIS A 54 -25.45 -3.91 0.40
N LEU A 55 -24.83 -4.90 -0.25
CA LEU A 55 -23.88 -5.82 0.35
C LEU A 55 -22.47 -5.28 0.14
N GLU A 56 -22.02 -4.44 1.07
CA GLU A 56 -20.64 -3.96 1.08
C GLU A 56 -19.77 -4.82 2.01
N PRO A 57 -18.53 -5.12 1.62
CA PRO A 57 -17.63 -5.88 2.46
C PRO A 57 -17.07 -5.03 3.60
N GLU A 58 -16.21 -5.62 4.43
CA GLU A 58 -15.47 -4.90 5.45
C GLU A 58 -14.46 -3.92 4.84
N TRP A 59 -14.10 -2.88 5.60
CA TRP A 59 -13.29 -1.75 5.13
C TRP A 59 -11.95 -2.15 4.50
N TYR A 60 -11.32 -3.22 4.98
CA TYR A 60 -10.04 -3.71 4.44
C TYR A 60 -10.17 -4.41 3.08
N PHE A 61 -11.38 -4.80 2.68
CA PHE A 61 -11.67 -5.36 1.35
C PHE A 61 -12.17 -4.31 0.35
N MET A 62 -12.38 -3.06 0.76
CA MET A 62 -12.88 -1.99 -0.11
C MET A 62 -12.06 -1.78 -1.39
N PRO A 63 -10.71 -1.76 -1.37
CA PRO A 63 -9.93 -1.60 -2.61
C PRO A 63 -10.19 -2.72 -3.62
N VAL A 64 -10.29 -3.95 -3.13
CA VAL A 64 -10.55 -5.16 -3.92
C VAL A 64 -11.96 -5.09 -4.51
N TYR A 65 -12.94 -4.75 -3.67
CA TYR A 65 -14.34 -4.58 -4.06
C TYR A 65 -14.50 -3.56 -5.19
N MET A 66 -13.89 -2.37 -5.03
CA MET A 66 -13.96 -1.32 -6.03
C MET A 66 -13.48 -1.79 -7.40
N VAL A 67 -12.36 -2.53 -7.45
CA VAL A 67 -11.79 -3.02 -8.71
C VAL A 67 -12.67 -4.10 -9.36
N LEU A 68 -13.28 -4.97 -8.57
CA LEU A 68 -14.14 -6.04 -9.06
C LEU A 68 -15.48 -5.54 -9.59
N LYS A 69 -15.98 -4.44 -9.04
CA LYS A 69 -17.31 -3.89 -9.31
C LYS A 69 -17.33 -2.61 -10.15
N THR A 70 -16.15 -2.07 -10.48
CA THR A 70 -16.00 -0.95 -11.40
C THR A 70 -16.78 -1.21 -12.69
N GLU A 71 -17.69 -0.30 -13.03
CA GLU A 71 -18.52 -0.45 -14.22
C GLU A 71 -17.70 -0.33 -15.51
N GLY A 72 -18.03 -1.15 -16.49
CA GLY A 72 -17.32 -1.18 -17.78
C GLY A 72 -15.97 -1.92 -17.75
N LEU A 73 -15.52 -2.44 -16.60
CA LEU A 73 -14.38 -3.35 -16.54
C LEU A 73 -14.74 -4.75 -17.10
N GLY A 74 -16.03 -5.00 -17.35
CA GLY A 74 -16.55 -6.24 -17.92
C GLY A 74 -16.93 -7.26 -16.86
N LEU A 75 -16.55 -8.53 -17.07
CA LEU A 75 -16.79 -9.59 -16.10
C LEU A 75 -15.88 -9.41 -14.86
N PRO A 76 -16.34 -9.79 -13.65
CA PRO A 76 -15.52 -9.77 -12.43
C PRO A 76 -14.16 -10.49 -12.56
N ILE A 77 -14.05 -11.41 -13.54
CA ILE A 77 -12.82 -12.12 -13.89
C ILE A 77 -11.69 -11.15 -14.26
N ILE A 78 -11.96 -10.03 -14.93
CA ILE A 78 -10.93 -9.07 -15.33
C ILE A 78 -10.34 -8.39 -14.10
N GLY A 79 -11.20 -7.92 -13.18
CA GLY A 79 -10.74 -7.37 -11.90
C GLY A 79 -9.93 -8.39 -11.09
N LEU A 80 -10.37 -9.65 -11.07
CA LEU A 80 -9.65 -10.74 -10.41
C LEU A 80 -8.26 -10.98 -11.03
N MET A 81 -8.15 -10.97 -12.36
CA MET A 81 -6.86 -11.11 -13.05
C MET A 81 -5.91 -9.96 -12.72
N ILE A 82 -6.41 -8.73 -12.66
CA ILE A 82 -5.60 -7.54 -12.29
C ILE A 82 -5.04 -7.70 -10.88
N LEU A 83 -5.91 -8.01 -9.92
CA LEU A 83 -5.54 -8.19 -8.51
C LEU A 83 -4.55 -9.35 -8.32
N THR A 84 -4.80 -10.47 -9.01
CA THR A 84 -3.89 -11.63 -9.01
C THR A 84 -2.54 -11.25 -9.61
N GLY A 85 -2.52 -10.49 -10.71
CA GLY A 85 -1.29 -9.99 -11.32
C GLY A 85 -0.48 -9.09 -10.38
N ILE A 86 -1.14 -8.21 -9.63
CA ILE A 86 -0.49 -7.37 -8.61
C ILE A 86 0.12 -8.25 -7.52
N PHE A 87 -0.63 -9.20 -6.97
CA PHE A 87 -0.14 -10.09 -5.93
C PHE A 87 1.04 -10.95 -6.40
N LEU A 88 0.96 -11.54 -7.59
CA LEU A 88 2.06 -12.31 -8.18
C LEU A 88 3.27 -11.42 -8.48
N GLY A 89 3.06 -10.17 -8.91
CA GLY A 89 4.13 -9.19 -9.10
C GLY A 89 4.86 -8.84 -7.80
N LEU A 90 4.12 -8.70 -6.70
CA LEU A 90 4.69 -8.49 -5.36
C LEU A 90 5.47 -9.72 -4.88
N LEU A 91 4.93 -10.93 -5.10
CA LEU A 91 5.61 -12.17 -4.77
C LEU A 91 6.89 -12.35 -5.60
N ALA A 92 6.88 -11.89 -6.86
CA ALA A 92 8.02 -11.93 -7.77
C ALA A 92 9.04 -10.80 -7.50
N MET A 93 8.75 -9.84 -6.60
CA MET A 93 9.60 -8.69 -6.31
C MET A 93 11.09 -9.03 -6.05
N PRO A 94 11.47 -10.04 -5.25
CA PRO A 94 12.88 -10.38 -5.05
C PRO A 94 13.60 -10.85 -6.33
N PHE A 95 12.87 -11.30 -7.35
CA PHE A 95 13.46 -11.72 -8.64
C PHE A 95 13.48 -10.59 -9.66
N LEU A 96 12.48 -9.69 -9.58
CA LEU A 96 12.32 -8.53 -10.46
C LEU A 96 13.29 -7.42 -10.09
N ASP A 97 13.46 -7.12 -8.80
CA ASP A 97 14.44 -6.14 -8.35
C ASP A 97 15.79 -6.79 -8.04
N ARG A 98 16.71 -6.71 -9.00
CA ARG A 98 18.10 -7.14 -8.85
C ARG A 98 19.06 -5.98 -8.54
N SER A 99 18.53 -4.89 -7.98
CA SER A 99 19.35 -3.73 -7.66
C SER A 99 20.42 -4.08 -6.63
N LYS A 100 21.66 -3.65 -6.90
CA LYS A 100 22.77 -3.76 -5.95
C LYS A 100 22.59 -2.85 -4.72
N TYR A 101 21.78 -1.81 -4.86
CA TYR A 101 21.55 -0.80 -3.81
C TYR A 101 20.22 -1.06 -3.11
N ARG A 102 20.21 -1.01 -1.76
CA ARG A 102 18.98 -1.06 -0.96
C ARG A 102 18.27 0.29 -0.83
N HIS A 103 19.00 1.40 -1.02
CA HIS A 103 18.45 2.75 -0.84
C HIS A 103 17.30 3.06 -1.84
N PRO A 104 16.10 3.46 -1.39
CA PRO A 104 14.93 3.65 -2.24
C PRO A 104 15.16 4.63 -3.42
N LEU A 105 15.83 5.75 -3.19
CA LEU A 105 16.11 6.73 -4.25
C LEU A 105 17.16 6.27 -5.28
N ARG A 106 17.90 5.20 -4.99
CA ARG A 106 18.79 4.53 -5.96
C ARG A 106 18.04 3.48 -6.79
N ARG A 107 16.78 3.17 -6.44
CA ARG A 107 15.87 2.24 -7.13
C ARG A 107 14.59 2.95 -7.60
N PRO A 108 14.68 4.01 -8.42
CA PRO A 108 13.54 4.89 -8.68
C PRO A 108 12.33 4.17 -9.28
N ILE A 109 12.54 3.14 -10.12
CA ILE A 109 11.44 2.38 -10.74
C ILE A 109 10.63 1.62 -9.68
N PHE A 110 11.27 0.72 -8.93
CA PHE A 110 10.58 -0.09 -7.91
C PHE A 110 10.05 0.74 -6.74
N THR A 111 10.75 1.81 -6.37
CA THR A 111 10.25 2.78 -5.38
C THR A 111 9.00 3.48 -5.87
N SER A 112 8.95 3.89 -7.16
CA SER A 112 7.73 4.49 -7.74
C SER A 112 6.57 3.50 -7.80
N ILE A 113 6.82 2.23 -8.12
CA ILE A 113 5.81 1.16 -8.09
C ILE A 113 5.27 0.97 -6.67
N GLY A 114 6.14 0.89 -5.66
CA GLY A 114 5.71 0.73 -4.27
C GLY A 114 4.86 1.89 -3.77
N ILE A 115 5.28 3.13 -4.06
CA ILE A 115 4.52 4.34 -3.71
C ILE A 115 3.19 4.38 -4.47
N PHE A 116 3.21 4.04 -5.76
CA PHE A 116 1.99 3.94 -6.57
C PHE A 116 1.00 2.94 -5.98
N LEU A 117 1.44 1.71 -5.66
CA LEU A 117 0.57 0.69 -5.09
C LEU A 117 -0.02 1.13 -3.75
N GLY A 118 0.78 1.76 -2.88
CA GLY A 118 0.28 2.31 -1.62
C GLY A 118 -0.77 3.41 -1.83
N ALA A 119 -0.49 4.38 -2.71
CA ALA A 119 -1.43 5.44 -3.04
C ALA A 119 -2.71 4.90 -3.69
N TRP A 120 -2.58 3.92 -4.59
CA TRP A 120 -3.68 3.27 -5.27
C TRP A 120 -4.61 2.54 -4.29
N LEU A 121 -4.05 1.77 -3.34
CA LEU A 121 -4.84 1.13 -2.29
C LEU A 121 -5.60 2.15 -1.43
N ILE A 122 -4.95 3.26 -1.05
CA ILE A 122 -5.59 4.32 -0.26
C ILE A 122 -6.71 5.02 -1.06
N THR A 123 -6.47 5.33 -2.33
CA THR A 123 -7.48 5.98 -3.18
C THR A 123 -8.69 5.08 -3.39
N PHE A 124 -8.50 3.81 -3.74
CA PHE A 124 -9.61 2.88 -3.97
C PHE A 124 -10.31 2.50 -2.66
N TRP A 125 -9.60 2.46 -1.53
CA TRP A 125 -10.20 2.37 -0.20
C TRP A 125 -11.13 3.56 0.08
N SER A 126 -10.63 4.79 -0.12
CA SER A 126 -11.38 6.02 0.11
C SER A 126 -12.60 6.12 -0.80
N LEU A 127 -12.46 5.77 -2.08
CA LEU A 127 -13.58 5.76 -3.02
C LEU A 127 -14.64 4.76 -2.58
N GLY A 128 -14.24 3.53 -2.25
CA GLY A 128 -15.14 2.50 -1.73
C GLY A 128 -15.93 2.95 -0.50
N SER A 129 -15.33 3.74 0.38
CA SER A 129 -16.02 4.30 1.57
C SER A 129 -16.99 5.45 1.27
N SER A 130 -16.96 6.01 0.06
CA SER A 130 -17.69 7.22 -0.30
C SER A 130 -18.76 7.03 -1.38
N ILE A 131 -18.56 6.07 -2.28
CA ILE A 131 -19.41 5.82 -3.44
C ILE A 131 -19.55 4.31 -3.68
N ALA A 132 -20.63 3.91 -4.37
CA ALA A 132 -20.77 2.53 -4.81
C ALA A 132 -19.81 2.23 -5.96
N ALA A 133 -19.29 1.00 -6.02
CA ALA A 133 -18.30 0.64 -7.02
C ALA A 133 -18.86 0.59 -8.45
N GLU A 134 -20.15 0.30 -8.57
CA GLU A 134 -20.88 0.37 -9.82
C GLU A 134 -20.96 1.81 -10.39
N GLU A 135 -20.81 2.85 -9.55
CA GLU A 135 -20.82 4.24 -10.03
C GLU A 135 -19.49 4.65 -10.71
N LEU A 136 -18.39 3.95 -10.43
CA LEU A 136 -17.09 4.24 -10.99
C LEU A 136 -16.96 3.58 -12.38
N GLN A 137 -16.86 4.40 -13.43
CA GLN A 137 -16.65 3.91 -14.79
C GLN A 137 -15.18 3.49 -15.01
N ALA A 138 -14.95 2.47 -15.83
CA ALA A 138 -13.62 1.88 -16.04
C ALA A 138 -12.59 2.87 -16.58
N TRP A 139 -13.01 3.84 -17.40
CA TRP A 139 -12.12 4.89 -17.87
C TRP A 139 -11.75 5.86 -16.75
N GLN A 140 -12.66 6.15 -15.80
CA GLN A 140 -12.36 6.98 -14.63
C GLN A 140 -11.36 6.26 -13.73
N ALA A 141 -11.60 4.98 -13.45
CA ALA A 141 -10.66 4.12 -12.72
C ALA A 141 -9.28 4.07 -13.41
N GLY A 142 -9.26 3.95 -14.74
CA GLY A 142 -8.04 3.96 -15.55
C GLY A 142 -7.30 5.30 -15.49
N VAL A 143 -8.02 6.42 -15.59
CA VAL A 143 -7.45 7.78 -15.48
C VAL A 143 -6.87 8.00 -14.09
N ILE A 144 -7.60 7.67 -13.03
CA ILE A 144 -7.12 7.77 -11.64
C ILE A 144 -5.84 6.93 -11.48
N THR A 145 -5.87 5.68 -11.95
CA THR A 145 -4.71 4.78 -11.88
C THR A 145 -3.49 5.36 -12.61
N LEU A 146 -3.69 5.90 -13.82
CA LEU A 146 -2.63 6.54 -14.59
C LEU A 146 -2.10 7.80 -13.89
N MET A 147 -2.97 8.65 -13.35
CA MET A 147 -2.58 9.85 -12.62
C MET A 147 -1.74 9.52 -11.39
N LEU A 148 -2.13 8.50 -10.61
CA LEU A 148 -1.37 8.03 -9.46
C LEU A 148 0.00 7.48 -9.85
N LEU A 149 0.07 6.74 -10.97
CA LEU A 149 1.34 6.21 -11.50
C LEU A 149 2.27 7.34 -11.93
N LEU A 150 1.75 8.33 -12.67
CA LEU A 150 2.53 9.49 -13.10
C LEU A 150 3.00 10.30 -11.90
N LEU A 151 2.11 10.54 -10.93
CA LEU A 151 2.43 11.27 -9.70
C LEU A 151 3.53 10.56 -8.90
N SER A 152 3.45 9.24 -8.73
CA SER A 152 4.48 8.49 -7.99
C SER A 152 5.84 8.56 -8.68
N VAL A 153 5.86 8.44 -10.01
CA VAL A 153 7.08 8.57 -10.81
C VAL A 153 7.66 9.97 -10.68
N ILE A 154 6.86 11.02 -10.86
CA ILE A 154 7.30 12.42 -10.72
C ILE A 154 7.84 12.67 -9.32
N MET A 155 7.12 12.25 -8.28
CA MET A 155 7.53 12.43 -6.89
C MET A 155 8.89 11.78 -6.61
N VAL A 156 9.10 10.55 -7.09
CA VAL A 156 10.37 9.84 -6.90
C VAL A 156 11.51 10.49 -7.69
N GLN A 157 11.27 10.94 -8.93
CA GLN A 157 12.31 11.62 -9.70
C GLN A 157 12.68 12.98 -9.10
N LEU A 158 11.70 13.72 -8.56
CA LEU A 158 11.95 14.96 -7.83
C LEU A 158 12.74 14.72 -6.56
N ALA A 159 12.31 13.75 -5.73
CA ALA A 159 13.02 13.36 -4.52
C ALA A 159 14.46 12.92 -4.82
N ARG A 160 14.64 12.14 -5.89
CA ARG A 160 15.95 11.73 -6.40
C ARG A 160 16.79 12.92 -6.84
N MET A 161 16.22 13.85 -7.59
CA MET A 161 16.92 15.06 -8.07
C MET A 161 17.39 15.92 -6.89
N ILE A 162 16.52 16.17 -5.91
CA ILE A 162 16.85 16.95 -4.71
C ILE A 162 17.95 16.24 -3.90
N TYR A 163 17.81 14.94 -3.70
CA TYR A 163 18.77 14.14 -2.95
C TYR A 163 20.17 14.16 -3.58
N PHE A 164 20.27 13.95 -4.89
CA PHE A 164 21.57 13.94 -5.57
C PHE A 164 22.15 15.33 -5.79
N ARG A 165 21.31 16.36 -5.94
CA ARG A 165 21.77 17.76 -5.99
C ARG A 165 22.40 18.21 -4.68
N ASN A 166 21.83 17.79 -3.55
CA ASN A 166 22.27 18.19 -2.21
C ASN A 166 23.31 17.24 -1.62
N ARG A 167 23.76 16.21 -2.36
CA ARG A 167 24.72 15.22 -1.85
C ARG A 167 26.12 15.86 -1.80
N PRO A 168 26.78 15.91 -0.64
CA PRO A 168 28.13 16.45 -0.54
C PRO A 168 29.09 15.62 -1.41
N LEU A 169 29.92 16.31 -2.19
CA LEU A 169 30.97 15.71 -3.02
C LEU A 169 31.93 14.92 -2.11
N GLY A 170 31.81 13.59 -2.08
CA GLY A 170 32.72 12.71 -1.33
C GLY A 170 32.06 11.57 -0.53
N ALA A 171 30.74 11.55 -0.36
CA ALA A 171 30.06 10.40 0.24
C ALA A 171 29.83 9.30 -0.83
N VAL A 172 30.45 8.13 -0.66
CA VAL A 172 30.24 6.92 -1.50
C VAL A 172 28.80 6.40 -1.38
#